data_AF-A0A8T4NHG1-F1
#
_entry.id   AF-A0A8T4NHG1-F1
#
_cell.length_a   1.000
_cell.length_b   1.000
_cell.length_c   1.000
_cell.angle_alpha   90.00
_cell.angle_beta   90.00
_cell.angle_gamma   90.00
#
_symmetry.space_group_name_H-M   'P 1'
#
loop_
_entity.id
_entity.type
_entity.pdbx_description
1 polymer ?
#
loop_
_entity_poly.entity_id
_entity_poly.type
_entity_poly.pdbx_seq_one_letter_code
_entity_poly.pdbx_strand_id
1 'polypeptide(L)'
;MNKKHMVFCLAAFFMLAIFSSNALAAYNATEETGLVNKGYTWLSDSVRGKWPVGTEDTAFSLLALAYDDMLASQGKAALEETSKDLECWPKASCNVKETALAVMALARIGQDTSKAEEWLMAKNSTPSELNWFLQIDSAEKTTCTVYYNQDSLSYNITLDTNKKINKAAGSCLSLSYGNYWLKISRDCYEKKFSISCDREFVTTLFYQKPGTPTIYISSDTKRMSAGGEAALKISSICLKSQDSCDYEGTAWAAFALSKNRDASVFIPYLVGYAEANKNVMPEAFLLLLTGQDDYANSLISQFKREGYWSSGSRNSYFDTALALLALKDKAPKQKDIAKNWLLKEQAKSGPDTGSWQNSRKDTGFVLYSVWPKDATYVRTEKTYCNDYGYFCLPTYDCNFDARLPDYYCSGSDVCCMEKQEEKLQSCSEMEGNICDYNAICSGTSKNSLNGLCCIGDCETPQELSECEKLGDTCRYNKCVEGEKKNDLECAGARICCQPEIAKKGSKLLLWIMLGIIAAGIIAFFLAGKKFKFKPRQKPGMIIKPGPRFPPFPPQQARPFARSFGRSQPRELSSNKDLEETLRKLRERGL
;
A
#
# COMPACT_ATOMS: atom_id res chain seq x y z
N MET A 1 31.96 9.68 -48.66
CA MET A 1 31.72 10.57 -47.49
C MET A 1 32.93 10.50 -46.57
N ASN A 2 33.52 11.63 -46.19
CA ASN A 2 34.76 11.65 -45.40
C ASN A 2 34.48 11.16 -43.97
N LYS A 3 35.31 10.27 -43.40
CA LYS A 3 35.10 9.71 -42.04
C LYS A 3 34.83 10.81 -40.98
N LYS A 4 35.46 11.98 -41.12
CA LYS A 4 35.26 13.15 -40.26
C LYS A 4 33.84 13.72 -40.31
N HIS A 5 33.20 13.74 -41.48
CA HIS A 5 31.81 14.21 -41.61
C HIS A 5 30.81 13.20 -41.06
N MET A 6 31.08 11.90 -41.19
CA MET A 6 30.23 10.86 -40.61
C MET A 6 30.24 10.90 -39.08
N VAL A 7 31.41 11.10 -38.45
CA VAL A 7 31.53 11.27 -36.99
C VAL A 7 30.82 12.53 -36.50
N PHE A 8 30.93 13.65 -37.23
CA PHE A 8 30.23 14.89 -36.87
C PHE A 8 28.70 14.76 -36.97
N CYS A 9 28.19 14.10 -38.02
CA CYS A 9 26.75 13.85 -38.15
C CYS A 9 26.22 12.91 -37.07
N LEU A 10 26.98 11.86 -36.71
CA LEU A 10 26.62 10.96 -35.61
C LEU A 10 26.60 11.69 -34.26
N ALA A 11 27.60 12.53 -33.98
CA ALA A 11 27.64 13.33 -32.76
C ALA A 11 26.49 14.35 -32.70
N ALA A 12 26.18 15.02 -33.81
CA ALA A 12 25.05 15.95 -33.88
C ALA A 12 23.70 15.24 -33.71
N PHE A 13 23.54 14.05 -34.29
CA PHE A 13 22.34 13.23 -34.12
C PHE A 13 22.19 12.76 -32.67
N PHE A 14 23.28 12.34 -32.04
CA PHE A 14 23.28 11.90 -30.65
C PHE A 14 22.96 13.07 -29.69
N MET A 15 23.53 14.26 -29.93
CA MET A 15 23.19 15.48 -29.20
C MET A 15 21.71 15.85 -29.38
N LEU A 16 21.18 15.78 -30.60
CA LEU A 16 19.75 16.04 -30.85
C LEU A 16 18.84 15.02 -30.15
N ALA A 17 19.23 13.75 -30.14
CA ALA A 17 18.51 12.70 -29.45
C ALA A 17 18.45 12.98 -27.93
N ILE A 18 19.60 13.33 -27.31
CA ILE A 18 19.67 13.69 -25.88
C ILE A 18 18.84 14.94 -25.58
N PHE A 19 18.89 15.98 -26.43
CA PHE A 19 18.08 17.18 -26.25
C PHE A 19 16.58 16.89 -26.38
N SER A 20 16.18 15.98 -27.30
CA SER A 20 14.78 15.61 -27.50
C SER A 20 14.20 14.81 -26.34
N SER A 21 14.97 13.92 -25.70
CA SER A 21 14.50 13.16 -24.52
C SER A 21 14.29 14.06 -23.31
N ASN A 22 15.17 15.05 -23.10
CA ASN A 22 15.05 15.99 -21.98
C ASN A 22 13.85 16.95 -22.15
N ALA A 23 13.54 17.38 -23.38
CA ALA A 23 12.39 18.24 -23.66
C ALA A 23 11.05 17.53 -23.38
N LEU A 24 10.94 16.23 -23.68
CA LEU A 24 9.73 15.45 -23.42
C LEU A 24 9.49 15.27 -21.91
N ALA A 25 10.53 15.01 -21.13
CA ALA A 25 10.43 14.91 -19.67
C ALA A 25 9.97 16.24 -19.04
N ALA A 26 10.53 17.37 -19.48
CA ALA A 26 10.14 18.70 -19.01
C ALA A 26 8.69 19.06 -19.39
N TYR A 27 8.24 18.69 -20.60
CA TYR A 27 6.86 18.88 -21.03
C TYR A 27 5.87 18.09 -20.14
N ASN A 28 6.15 16.80 -19.92
CA ASN A 28 5.30 15.94 -19.08
C ASN A 28 5.21 16.45 -17.63
N ALA A 29 6.33 16.89 -17.05
CA ALA A 29 6.33 17.47 -15.69
C ALA A 29 5.47 18.74 -15.59
N THR A 30 5.44 19.54 -16.66
CA THR A 30 4.63 20.77 -16.72
C THR A 30 3.14 20.46 -16.84
N GLU A 31 2.77 19.46 -17.66
CA GLU A 31 1.38 19.02 -17.83
C GLU A 31 0.83 18.40 -16.53
N GLU A 32 1.60 17.49 -15.91
CA GLU A 32 1.25 16.89 -14.63
C GLU A 32 1.01 17.97 -13.56
N THR A 33 1.94 18.90 -13.40
CA THR A 33 1.81 20.01 -12.44
C THR A 33 0.54 20.83 -12.69
N GLY A 34 0.21 21.07 -13.96
CA GLY A 34 -1.02 21.78 -14.34
C GLY A 34 -2.30 21.05 -13.92
N LEU A 35 -2.38 19.74 -14.19
CA LEU A 35 -3.53 18.90 -13.83
C LEU A 35 -3.67 18.70 -12.31
N VAL A 36 -2.56 18.48 -11.60
CA VAL A 36 -2.54 18.39 -10.14
C VAL A 36 -3.00 19.71 -9.51
N ASN A 37 -2.55 20.85 -10.02
CA ASN A 37 -2.99 22.16 -9.55
C ASN A 37 -4.49 22.38 -9.80
N LYS A 38 -5.04 21.95 -10.94
CA LYS A 38 -6.49 21.96 -11.16
C LYS A 38 -7.24 21.18 -10.08
N GLY A 39 -6.71 20.04 -9.64
CA GLY A 39 -7.32 19.26 -8.56
C GLY A 39 -7.30 19.97 -7.22
N TYR A 40 -6.18 20.57 -6.86
CA TYR A 40 -6.10 21.42 -5.67
C TYR A 40 -7.05 22.61 -5.72
N THR A 41 -7.12 23.32 -6.86
CA THR A 41 -8.04 24.44 -7.06
C THR A 41 -9.50 23.99 -6.93
N TRP A 42 -9.88 22.91 -7.61
CA TRP A 42 -11.23 22.37 -7.53
C TRP A 42 -11.59 22.01 -6.08
N LEU A 43 -10.71 21.32 -5.36
CA LEU A 43 -10.98 20.89 -3.99
C LEU A 43 -11.12 22.10 -3.06
N SER A 44 -10.19 23.05 -3.13
CA SER A 44 -10.24 24.33 -2.40
C SER A 44 -11.55 25.06 -2.65
N ASP A 45 -11.94 25.25 -3.92
CA ASP A 45 -13.17 25.95 -4.29
C ASP A 45 -14.43 25.19 -3.83
N SER A 46 -14.37 23.85 -3.81
CA SER A 46 -15.49 23.01 -3.38
C SER A 46 -15.77 23.08 -1.86
N VAL A 47 -14.79 23.46 -1.05
CA VAL A 47 -14.91 23.55 0.43
C VAL A 47 -14.95 24.99 0.95
N ARG A 48 -14.50 25.97 0.15
CA ARG A 48 -14.45 27.38 0.55
C ARG A 48 -15.82 27.89 1.01
N GLY A 49 -15.91 28.25 2.29
CA GLY A 49 -17.15 28.74 2.91
C GLY A 49 -18.22 27.68 3.17
N LYS A 50 -18.02 26.43 2.73
CA LYS A 50 -18.96 25.31 2.97
C LYS A 50 -18.23 23.97 2.97
N TRP A 51 -17.58 23.68 4.08
CA TRP A 51 -16.95 22.38 4.30
C TRP A 51 -17.99 21.24 4.30
N PRO A 52 -17.59 20.01 3.95
CA PRO A 52 -18.48 18.86 3.99
C PRO A 52 -19.01 18.61 5.40
N VAL A 53 -20.22 18.04 5.49
CA VAL A 53 -20.79 17.61 6.78
C VAL A 53 -20.30 16.20 7.16
N GLY A 54 -19.90 15.38 6.18
CA GLY A 54 -19.40 14.03 6.42
C GLY A 54 -17.93 14.04 6.88
N THR A 55 -17.63 13.30 7.96
CA THR A 55 -16.28 13.24 8.54
C THR A 55 -15.24 12.77 7.52
N GLU A 56 -15.54 11.73 6.74
CA GLU A 56 -14.62 11.16 5.76
C GLU A 56 -14.23 12.20 4.68
N ASP A 57 -15.21 12.88 4.09
CA ASP A 57 -14.97 13.94 3.11
C ASP A 57 -14.14 15.09 3.70
N THR A 58 -14.47 15.52 4.92
CA THR A 58 -13.78 16.63 5.61
C THR A 58 -12.36 16.26 5.98
N ALA A 59 -12.13 15.05 6.50
CA ALA A 59 -10.81 14.56 6.87
C ALA A 59 -9.87 14.46 5.67
N PHE A 60 -10.30 13.82 4.58
CA PHE A 60 -9.46 13.73 3.37
C PHE A 60 -9.25 15.07 2.68
N SER A 61 -10.25 15.95 2.69
CA SER A 61 -10.08 17.32 2.18
C SER A 61 -9.05 18.10 3.01
N LEU A 62 -9.12 18.00 4.34
CA LEU A 62 -8.18 18.65 5.25
C LEU A 62 -6.76 18.10 5.11
N LEU A 63 -6.61 16.78 4.99
CA LEU A 63 -5.31 16.13 4.72
C LEU A 63 -4.62 16.71 3.48
N ALA A 64 -5.37 16.92 2.40
CA ALA A 64 -4.84 17.48 1.16
C ALA A 64 -4.59 18.99 1.25
N LEU A 65 -5.49 19.74 1.89
CA LEU A 65 -5.47 21.21 1.97
C LEU A 65 -4.71 21.78 3.17
N ALA A 66 -4.01 20.94 3.93
CA ALA A 66 -3.22 21.36 5.10
C ALA A 66 -2.12 22.41 4.79
N TYR A 67 -1.78 22.60 3.51
CA TYR A 67 -0.80 23.59 3.03
C TYR A 67 -1.35 25.02 2.92
N ASP A 68 -2.66 25.22 3.09
CA ASP A 68 -3.30 26.53 3.07
C ASP A 68 -3.88 26.82 4.45
N ASP A 69 -3.30 27.79 5.16
CA ASP A 69 -3.63 28.07 6.57
C ASP A 69 -5.10 28.42 6.79
N MET A 70 -5.69 29.16 5.84
CA MET A 70 -7.09 29.57 5.95
C MET A 70 -8.00 28.34 5.77
N LEU A 71 -7.76 27.53 4.74
CA LEU A 71 -8.54 26.32 4.51
C LEU A 71 -8.33 25.29 5.61
N ALA A 72 -7.10 25.07 6.06
CA ALA A 72 -6.78 24.18 7.16
C ALA A 72 -7.51 24.59 8.45
N SER A 73 -7.53 25.88 8.78
CA SER A 73 -8.29 26.39 9.93
C SER A 73 -9.80 26.15 9.81
N GLN A 74 -10.37 26.32 8.61
CA GLN A 74 -11.80 26.08 8.38
C GLN A 74 -12.14 24.58 8.43
N GLY A 75 -11.30 23.74 7.85
CA GLY A 75 -11.46 22.28 7.87
C GLY A 75 -11.32 21.70 9.27
N LYS A 76 -10.38 22.24 10.06
CA LYS A 76 -10.28 21.96 11.50
C LYS A 76 -11.62 22.26 12.19
N ALA A 77 -12.13 23.49 12.06
CA ALA A 77 -13.38 23.89 12.71
C ALA A 77 -14.57 23.00 12.30
N ALA A 78 -14.65 22.62 11.01
CA ALA A 78 -15.68 21.72 10.51
C ALA A 78 -15.57 20.29 11.09
N LEU A 79 -14.36 19.76 11.28
CA LEU A 79 -14.17 18.50 12.00
C LEU A 79 -14.56 18.64 13.48
N GLU A 80 -14.14 19.72 14.15
CA GLU A 80 -14.46 19.91 15.57
C GLU A 80 -15.98 20.02 15.81
N GLU A 81 -16.72 20.69 14.92
CA GLU A 81 -18.19 20.81 14.98
C GLU A 81 -18.91 19.45 14.87
N THR A 82 -18.35 18.54 14.09
CA THR A 82 -18.88 17.18 13.89
C THR A 82 -18.35 16.17 14.89
N SER A 83 -17.52 16.60 15.86
CA SER A 83 -16.99 15.75 16.91
C SER A 83 -17.94 15.63 18.11
N LYS A 84 -17.84 14.51 18.84
CA LYS A 84 -18.30 14.41 20.22
C LYS A 84 -17.13 14.71 21.14
N ASP A 85 -17.05 15.95 21.62
CA ASP A 85 -16.07 16.42 22.61
C ASP A 85 -14.59 16.18 22.21
N LEU A 86 -14.32 16.16 20.89
CA LEU A 86 -13.02 15.78 20.30
C LEU A 86 -12.55 14.35 20.62
N GLU A 87 -13.43 13.50 21.13
CA GLU A 87 -13.12 12.09 21.43
C GLU A 87 -13.44 11.20 20.23
N CYS A 88 -14.54 11.45 19.52
CA CYS A 88 -14.94 10.59 18.42
C CYS A 88 -15.81 11.27 17.37
N TRP A 89 -15.81 10.66 16.18
CA TRP A 89 -16.54 11.11 15.01
C TRP A 89 -17.34 9.98 14.37
N PRO A 90 -18.50 10.30 13.76
CA PRO A 90 -19.20 11.57 13.84
C PRO A 90 -19.95 11.68 15.18
N LYS A 91 -20.30 12.90 15.61
CA LYS A 91 -20.93 13.20 16.90
C LYS A 91 -22.14 12.33 17.23
N ALA A 92 -22.96 12.02 16.22
CA ALA A 92 -24.20 11.27 16.39
C ALA A 92 -23.98 9.74 16.46
N SER A 93 -22.90 9.21 15.88
CA SER A 93 -22.73 7.78 15.69
C SER A 93 -21.26 7.38 15.62
N CYS A 94 -20.52 7.70 16.69
CA CYS A 94 -19.07 7.52 16.74
C CYS A 94 -18.60 6.17 16.19
N ASN A 95 -17.71 6.24 15.20
CA ASN A 95 -17.22 5.13 14.41
C ASN A 95 -15.68 5.12 14.42
N VAL A 96 -15.10 3.92 14.46
CA VAL A 96 -13.65 3.72 14.54
C VAL A 96 -12.93 4.30 13.32
N LYS A 97 -13.40 4.00 12.10
CA LYS A 97 -12.80 4.49 10.85
C LYS A 97 -12.84 6.01 10.78
N GLU A 98 -14.01 6.62 10.99
CA GLU A 98 -14.15 8.08 10.90
C GLU A 98 -13.32 8.81 11.96
N THR A 99 -13.25 8.27 13.17
CA THR A 99 -12.41 8.81 14.24
C THR A 99 -10.92 8.69 13.89
N ALA A 100 -10.48 7.56 13.34
CA ALA A 100 -9.11 7.39 12.88
C ALA A 100 -8.72 8.38 11.76
N LEU A 101 -9.62 8.61 10.80
CA LEU A 101 -9.40 9.60 9.73
C LEU A 101 -9.34 11.03 10.28
N ALA A 102 -10.19 11.37 11.25
CA ALA A 102 -10.13 12.67 11.94
C ALA A 102 -8.81 12.84 12.70
N VAL A 103 -8.34 11.81 13.42
CA VAL A 103 -7.02 11.78 14.06
C VAL A 103 -5.91 12.06 13.05
N MET A 104 -5.90 11.36 11.91
CA MET A 104 -4.89 11.59 10.86
C MET A 104 -4.91 13.04 10.36
N ALA A 105 -6.11 13.58 10.08
CA ALA A 105 -6.27 14.92 9.53
C ALA A 105 -5.88 16.02 10.53
N LEU A 106 -6.25 15.86 11.80
CA LEU A 106 -5.91 16.80 12.88
C LEU A 106 -4.42 16.73 13.24
N ALA A 107 -3.84 15.53 13.32
CA ALA A 107 -2.41 15.36 13.56
C ALA A 107 -1.56 15.96 12.41
N ARG A 108 -2.04 15.87 11.16
CA ARG A 108 -1.37 16.46 9.98
C ARG A 108 -1.15 17.98 10.12
N ILE A 109 -2.05 18.66 10.82
CA ILE A 109 -1.99 20.10 11.09
C ILE A 109 -1.59 20.42 12.54
N GLY A 110 -0.90 19.49 13.21
CA GLY A 110 -0.32 19.68 14.54
C GLY A 110 -1.35 19.95 15.65
N GLN A 111 -2.59 19.45 15.50
CA GLN A 111 -3.55 19.47 16.60
C GLN A 111 -3.36 18.27 17.52
N ASP A 112 -3.60 18.48 18.81
CA ASP A 112 -3.61 17.39 19.79
C ASP A 112 -4.78 16.43 19.52
N THR A 113 -4.44 15.16 19.33
CA THR A 113 -5.37 14.07 19.07
C THR A 113 -5.52 13.11 20.25
N SER A 114 -4.89 13.39 21.40
CA SER A 114 -4.77 12.45 22.52
C SER A 114 -6.11 11.88 22.98
N LYS A 115 -7.15 12.72 23.13
CA LYS A 115 -8.51 12.27 23.50
C LYS A 115 -9.11 11.27 22.51
N ALA A 116 -8.95 11.54 21.22
CA ALA A 116 -9.47 10.68 20.16
C ALA A 116 -8.70 9.37 20.06
N GLU A 117 -7.38 9.42 20.24
CA GLU A 117 -6.55 8.23 20.32
C GLU A 117 -6.90 7.36 21.54
N GLU A 118 -7.12 7.97 22.69
CA GLU A 118 -7.59 7.28 23.91
C GLU A 118 -8.96 6.64 23.68
N TRP A 119 -9.88 7.33 23.01
CA TRP A 119 -11.18 6.76 22.64
C TRP A 119 -11.03 5.55 21.71
N LEU A 120 -10.17 5.64 20.68
CA LEU A 120 -9.87 4.51 19.79
C LEU A 120 -9.31 3.32 20.58
N MET A 121 -8.37 3.57 21.50
CA MET A 121 -7.79 2.52 22.34
C MET A 121 -8.80 1.95 23.33
N ALA A 122 -9.75 2.73 23.82
CA ALA A 122 -10.85 2.24 24.66
C ALA A 122 -11.83 1.33 23.90
N LYS A 123 -11.78 1.29 22.56
CA LYS A 123 -12.51 0.32 21.73
C LYS A 123 -11.74 -0.99 21.52
N ASN A 124 -10.56 -1.14 22.11
CA ASN A 124 -9.79 -2.36 21.95
C ASN A 124 -10.56 -3.59 22.45
N SER A 125 -10.31 -4.71 21.81
CA SER A 125 -10.77 -6.01 22.23
C SER A 125 -9.80 -7.06 21.70
N THR A 126 -9.56 -8.06 22.51
CA THR A 126 -8.79 -9.23 22.08
C THR A 126 -9.68 -10.06 21.14
N PRO A 127 -9.28 -10.30 19.88
CA PRO A 127 -10.08 -11.06 18.93
C PRO A 127 -10.10 -12.51 19.41
N SER A 128 -11.26 -12.97 19.89
CA SER A 128 -11.44 -14.34 20.37
C SER A 128 -11.35 -15.39 19.27
N GLU A 129 -11.37 -14.93 18.02
CA GLU A 129 -11.45 -15.80 16.87
C GLU A 129 -10.09 -16.32 16.39
N LEU A 130 -8.94 -15.73 16.76
CA LEU A 130 -7.63 -16.31 16.43
C LEU A 130 -7.26 -17.42 17.41
N ASN A 131 -6.73 -18.54 16.92
CA ASN A 131 -6.10 -19.55 17.77
C ASN A 131 -4.62 -19.19 17.94
N TRP A 132 -4.16 -19.09 19.18
CA TRP A 132 -2.76 -18.86 19.52
C TRP A 132 -2.06 -20.13 20.00
N PHE A 133 -0.80 -20.26 19.63
CA PHE A 133 0.06 -21.37 20.02
C PHE A 133 1.41 -20.85 20.52
N LEU A 134 1.95 -21.52 21.52
CA LEU A 134 3.30 -21.33 22.02
C LEU A 134 4.18 -22.47 21.48
N GLN A 135 5.27 -22.10 20.82
CA GLN A 135 6.35 -23.02 20.50
C GLN A 135 7.53 -22.75 21.39
N ILE A 136 8.15 -23.85 21.82
CA ILE A 136 9.44 -23.88 22.45
C ILE A 136 10.24 -24.89 21.61
N ASP A 137 11.48 -24.55 21.29
CA ASP A 137 12.40 -25.42 20.58
C ASP A 137 13.80 -25.35 21.22
N SER A 138 14.54 -26.44 21.15
CA SER A 138 15.90 -26.57 21.68
C SER A 138 16.64 -27.63 20.88
N ALA A 139 17.94 -27.46 20.63
CA ALA A 139 18.75 -28.44 19.90
C ALA A 139 18.77 -29.81 20.60
N GLU A 140 18.86 -29.81 21.93
CA GLU A 140 18.94 -31.00 22.77
C GLU A 140 17.59 -31.29 23.46
N LYS A 141 17.47 -32.49 24.05
CA LYS A 141 16.39 -32.77 24.99
C LYS A 141 16.52 -31.82 26.18
N THR A 142 15.44 -31.13 26.54
CA THR A 142 15.45 -30.12 27.61
C THR A 142 14.19 -30.18 28.46
N THR A 143 14.34 -29.83 29.74
CA THR A 143 13.22 -29.59 30.66
C THR A 143 13.01 -28.09 30.78
N CYS A 144 11.79 -27.64 30.51
CA CYS A 144 11.39 -26.25 30.60
C CYS A 144 10.35 -26.05 31.69
N THR A 145 10.45 -24.95 32.40
CA THR A 145 9.48 -24.47 33.36
C THR A 145 8.71 -23.31 32.76
N VAL A 146 7.38 -23.41 32.77
CA VAL A 146 6.48 -22.38 32.24
C VAL A 146 5.67 -21.74 33.37
N TYR A 147 5.57 -20.41 33.35
CA TYR A 147 4.82 -19.59 34.31
C TYR A 147 3.88 -18.67 33.53
N TYR A 148 2.63 -18.50 33.99
CA TYR A 148 1.70 -17.57 33.32
C TYR A 148 0.67 -16.90 34.24
N ASN A 149 0.80 -17.05 35.55
CA ASN A 149 -0.07 -16.42 36.54
C ASN A 149 0.74 -15.65 37.58
N GLN A 150 0.13 -14.65 38.23
CA GLN A 150 0.65 -14.08 39.49
C GLN A 150 0.70 -15.12 40.63
N ASP A 151 0.00 -16.25 40.47
CA ASP A 151 -0.16 -17.30 41.49
C ASP A 151 1.10 -18.13 41.79
N SER A 152 2.28 -17.76 41.24
CA SER A 152 3.57 -18.45 41.46
C SER A 152 3.60 -19.94 41.04
N LEU A 153 2.54 -20.44 40.39
CA LEU A 153 2.49 -21.82 39.90
C LEU A 153 3.40 -21.99 38.69
N SER A 154 4.24 -23.01 38.77
CA SER A 154 5.18 -23.38 37.71
C SER A 154 4.81 -24.74 37.14
N TYR A 155 4.97 -24.88 35.83
CA TYR A 155 4.65 -26.11 35.10
C TYR A 155 5.89 -26.61 34.37
N ASN A 156 6.43 -27.73 34.83
CA ASN A 156 7.57 -28.37 34.18
C ASN A 156 7.08 -29.20 32.99
N ILE A 157 7.58 -28.94 31.80
CA ILE A 157 7.39 -29.73 30.58
C ILE A 157 8.75 -30.22 30.08
N THR A 158 8.76 -31.25 29.25
CA THR A 158 9.99 -31.77 28.63
C THR A 158 9.82 -31.75 27.12
N LEU A 159 10.80 -31.18 26.43
CA LEU A 159 10.98 -31.29 24.99
C LEU A 159 11.89 -32.49 24.73
N ASP A 160 11.36 -33.52 24.08
CA ASP A 160 12.14 -34.69 23.70
C ASP A 160 13.02 -34.41 22.46
N THR A 161 13.91 -35.34 22.14
CA THR A 161 14.81 -35.23 20.97
C THR A 161 14.08 -35.13 19.63
N ASN A 162 12.83 -35.62 19.57
CA ASN A 162 11.94 -35.47 18.42
C ASN A 162 11.16 -34.14 18.40
N LYS A 163 11.51 -33.20 19.31
CA LYS A 163 10.87 -31.89 19.51
C LYS A 163 9.42 -31.92 19.99
N LYS A 164 8.94 -33.07 20.49
CA LYS A 164 7.59 -33.17 21.05
C LYS A 164 7.60 -32.80 22.53
N ILE A 165 6.51 -32.18 22.95
CA ILE A 165 6.23 -31.79 24.33
C ILE A 165 5.48 -32.93 25.01
N ASN A 166 5.98 -33.39 26.15
CA ASN A 166 5.45 -34.57 26.82
C ASN A 166 4.08 -34.38 27.47
N LYS A 167 3.72 -33.17 27.92
CA LYS A 167 2.46 -32.89 28.60
C LYS A 167 2.02 -31.43 28.48
N ALA A 168 0.74 -31.19 28.76
CA ALA A 168 0.15 -29.86 28.91
C ALA A 168 0.74 -29.10 30.12
N ALA A 169 0.64 -27.77 30.10
CA ALA A 169 1.08 -26.89 31.18
C ALA A 169 -0.13 -26.14 31.76
N GLY A 170 -0.76 -26.78 32.77
CA GLY A 170 -1.94 -26.28 33.49
C GLY A 170 -3.15 -25.98 32.59
N SER A 171 -4.00 -25.02 32.99
CA SER A 171 -5.26 -24.71 32.30
C SER A 171 -5.10 -23.82 31.07
N CYS A 172 -3.98 -23.11 30.93
CA CYS A 172 -3.76 -22.20 29.82
C CYS A 172 -3.14 -22.85 28.59
N LEU A 173 -2.40 -23.96 28.75
CA LEU A 173 -1.58 -24.52 27.68
C LEU A 173 -1.89 -26.00 27.48
N SER A 174 -2.53 -26.32 26.36
CA SER A 174 -2.91 -27.69 25.97
C SER A 174 -2.06 -28.18 24.80
N LEU A 175 -1.76 -29.48 24.73
CA LEU A 175 -0.99 -30.04 23.61
C LEU A 175 -1.77 -29.90 22.29
N SER A 176 -1.07 -29.55 21.21
CA SER A 176 -1.64 -29.40 19.89
C SER A 176 -0.66 -29.84 18.80
N TYR A 177 -1.17 -30.05 17.58
CA TYR A 177 -0.37 -30.43 16.40
C TYR A 177 0.59 -31.58 16.68
N GLY A 178 0.08 -32.76 17.07
CA GLY A 178 0.94 -33.93 17.33
C GLY A 178 1.94 -33.73 18.47
N ASN A 179 1.64 -32.81 19.40
CA ASN A 179 2.44 -32.40 20.55
C ASN A 179 3.67 -31.55 20.22
N TYR A 180 3.71 -30.91 19.05
CA TYR A 180 4.79 -29.95 18.73
C TYR A 180 4.58 -28.58 19.38
N TRP A 181 3.32 -28.18 19.62
CA TRP A 181 3.00 -26.86 20.15
C TRP A 181 2.03 -26.94 21.32
N LEU A 182 2.01 -25.87 22.11
CA LEU A 182 1.03 -25.66 23.17
C LEU A 182 -0.03 -24.66 22.70
N LYS A 183 -1.26 -25.11 22.49
CA LYS A 183 -2.40 -24.23 22.21
C LYS A 183 -2.75 -23.44 23.47
N ILE A 184 -2.81 -22.12 23.32
CA ILE A 184 -3.14 -21.18 24.38
C ILE A 184 -4.66 -21.06 24.49
N SER A 185 -5.19 -21.25 25.70
CA SER A 185 -6.60 -21.02 26.01
C SER A 185 -6.97 -19.56 25.84
N ARG A 186 -8.18 -19.29 25.33
CA ARG A 186 -8.69 -17.92 25.10
C ARG A 186 -8.73 -17.09 26.37
N ASP A 187 -9.06 -17.71 27.50
CA ASP A 187 -9.10 -17.05 28.81
C ASP A 187 -7.70 -16.66 29.34
N CYS A 188 -6.65 -17.00 28.58
CA CYS A 188 -5.27 -16.73 28.93
C CYS A 188 -4.57 -15.77 27.95
N TYR A 189 -5.29 -15.13 27.01
CA TYR A 189 -4.65 -14.22 26.04
C TYR A 189 -4.05 -12.97 26.68
N GLU A 190 -4.60 -12.51 27.79
CA GLU A 190 -4.04 -11.37 28.54
C GLU A 190 -2.83 -11.73 29.40
N LYS A 191 -2.50 -13.02 29.53
CA LYS A 191 -1.43 -13.50 30.40
C LYS A 191 -0.07 -13.35 29.74
N LYS A 192 0.94 -13.08 30.57
CA LYS A 192 2.35 -13.11 30.20
C LYS A 192 2.89 -14.51 30.48
N PHE A 193 3.46 -15.16 29.48
CA PHE A 193 4.07 -16.48 29.59
C PHE A 193 5.58 -16.32 29.75
N SER A 194 6.11 -16.74 30.90
CA SER A 194 7.55 -16.84 31.13
C SER A 194 7.98 -18.29 30.96
N ILE A 195 9.04 -18.53 30.20
CA ILE A 195 9.60 -19.85 29.90
C ILE A 195 11.07 -19.83 30.28
N SER A 196 11.53 -20.84 31.01
CA SER A 196 12.95 -21.07 31.30
C SER A 196 13.29 -22.54 31.12
N CYS A 197 14.38 -22.86 30.44
CA CYS A 197 14.78 -24.24 30.15
C CYS A 197 16.19 -24.55 30.68
N ASP A 198 16.46 -25.82 30.97
CA ASP A 198 17.80 -26.28 31.41
C ASP A 198 18.86 -26.34 30.28
N ARG A 199 18.45 -26.10 29.03
CA ARG A 199 19.31 -25.96 27.84
C ARG A 199 19.01 -24.66 27.10
N GLU A 200 19.86 -24.30 26.14
CA GLU A 200 19.54 -23.21 25.20
C GLU A 200 18.24 -23.51 24.46
N PHE A 201 17.39 -22.50 24.31
CA PHE A 201 16.09 -22.64 23.69
C PHE A 201 15.67 -21.39 22.91
N VAL A 202 14.77 -21.60 21.97
CA VAL A 202 14.05 -20.56 21.24
C VAL A 202 12.57 -20.72 21.56
N THR A 203 11.87 -19.61 21.73
CA THR A 203 10.42 -19.61 21.91
C THR A 203 9.77 -18.52 21.07
N THR A 204 8.59 -18.82 20.54
CA THR A 204 7.82 -17.92 19.69
C THR A 204 6.32 -18.17 19.84
N LEU A 205 5.53 -17.18 19.46
CA LEU A 205 4.07 -17.29 19.38
C LEU A 205 3.63 -17.45 17.93
N PHE A 206 2.72 -18.39 17.70
CA PHE A 206 2.03 -18.56 16.43
C PHE A 206 0.58 -18.22 16.57
N TYR A 207 -0.03 -17.80 15.47
CA TYR A 207 -1.47 -17.63 15.40
C TYR A 207 -2.04 -18.16 14.09
N GLN A 208 -3.30 -18.58 14.13
CA GLN A 208 -3.99 -19.16 13.01
C GLN A 208 -5.47 -18.77 13.06
N LYS A 209 -6.03 -18.42 11.91
CA LYS A 209 -7.47 -18.29 11.76
C LYS A 209 -8.12 -19.67 11.73
N PRO A 210 -9.13 -19.96 12.57
CA PRO A 210 -9.82 -21.24 12.60
C PRO A 210 -10.34 -21.63 11.22
N GLY A 211 -10.15 -22.90 10.87
CA GLY A 211 -10.58 -23.45 9.57
C GLY A 211 -9.65 -23.11 8.40
N THR A 212 -8.56 -22.37 8.62
CA THR A 212 -7.52 -22.14 7.61
C THR A 212 -6.26 -22.95 7.92
N PRO A 213 -5.55 -23.49 6.92
CA PRO A 213 -4.30 -24.20 7.14
C PRO A 213 -3.12 -23.25 7.41
N THR A 214 -3.27 -21.96 7.12
CA THR A 214 -2.20 -20.96 7.22
C THR A 214 -1.88 -20.64 8.68
N ILE A 215 -0.61 -20.76 9.04
CA ILE A 215 -0.09 -20.43 10.37
C ILE A 215 0.84 -19.24 10.20
N TYR A 216 0.63 -18.23 11.04
CA TYR A 216 1.42 -17.02 11.05
C TYR A 216 2.36 -17.02 12.25
N ILE A 217 3.56 -16.49 12.05
CA ILE A 217 4.60 -16.38 13.07
C ILE A 217 4.58 -14.95 13.62
N SER A 218 4.51 -14.82 14.95
CA SER A 218 4.66 -13.53 15.62
C SER A 218 6.11 -13.04 15.50
N SER A 219 6.30 -11.72 15.44
CA SER A 219 7.63 -11.12 15.44
C SER A 219 8.37 -11.30 16.77
N ASP A 220 7.67 -11.62 17.87
CA ASP A 220 8.26 -11.79 19.22
C ASP A 220 8.87 -13.19 19.40
N THR A 221 9.98 -13.45 18.71
CA THR A 221 10.79 -14.68 18.88
C THR A 221 11.98 -14.40 19.80
N LYS A 222 12.14 -15.22 20.84
CA LYS A 222 13.20 -15.06 21.84
C LYS A 222 14.10 -16.27 21.89
N ARG A 223 15.41 -16.04 21.87
CA ARG A 223 16.45 -17.05 22.11
C ARG A 223 17.08 -16.78 23.46
N MET A 224 17.18 -17.82 24.28
CA MET A 224 17.74 -17.74 25.62
C MET A 224 18.73 -18.88 25.85
N SER A 225 19.78 -18.60 26.61
CA SER A 225 20.71 -19.63 27.10
C SER A 225 20.04 -20.51 28.16
N ALA A 226 20.69 -21.63 28.50
CA ALA A 226 20.31 -22.48 29.63
C ALA A 226 20.11 -21.65 30.92
N GLY A 227 18.99 -21.87 31.60
CA GLY A 227 18.57 -21.13 32.79
C GLY A 227 18.04 -19.72 32.54
N GLY A 228 18.13 -19.20 31.31
CA GLY A 228 17.55 -17.91 30.94
C GLY A 228 16.02 -17.93 30.96
N GLU A 229 15.40 -16.76 31.09
CA GLU A 229 13.93 -16.60 31.08
C GLU A 229 13.46 -15.80 29.87
N ALA A 230 12.64 -16.40 29.01
CA ALA A 230 11.96 -15.72 27.92
C ALA A 230 10.53 -15.38 28.33
N ALA A 231 10.15 -14.11 28.20
CA ALA A 231 8.82 -13.62 28.52
C ALA A 231 8.04 -13.24 27.26
N LEU A 232 6.94 -13.92 26.97
CA LEU A 232 6.07 -13.67 25.81
C LEU A 232 4.68 -13.18 26.26
N LYS A 233 4.06 -12.30 25.49
CA LYS A 233 2.68 -11.88 25.68
C LYS A 233 1.97 -11.88 24.34
N ILE A 234 0.73 -12.35 24.29
CA ILE A 234 -0.08 -12.22 23.08
C ILE A 234 -0.45 -10.74 22.91
N SER A 235 0.03 -10.16 21.82
CA SER A 235 -0.25 -8.79 21.42
C SER A 235 -1.13 -8.80 20.19
N SER A 236 -2.44 -8.96 20.39
CA SER A 236 -3.42 -8.96 19.30
C SER A 236 -4.68 -8.28 19.76
N ILE A 237 -4.93 -7.09 19.22
CA ILE A 237 -6.15 -6.33 19.47
C ILE A 237 -6.83 -5.98 18.16
N CYS A 238 -8.15 -5.93 18.20
CA CYS A 238 -8.99 -5.30 17.19
C CYS A 238 -9.72 -4.13 17.85
N LEU A 239 -10.26 -3.21 17.05
CA LEU A 239 -11.17 -2.18 17.55
C LEU A 239 -12.61 -2.57 17.25
N LYS A 240 -13.45 -2.52 18.28
CA LYS A 240 -14.87 -2.85 18.16
C LYS A 240 -15.67 -1.70 17.55
N SER A 241 -16.54 -2.06 16.61
CA SER A 241 -17.69 -1.24 16.23
C SER A 241 -18.93 -2.00 16.65
N GLN A 242 -19.70 -1.44 17.58
CA GLN A 242 -20.73 -2.16 18.33
C GLN A 242 -20.12 -3.35 19.09
N ASP A 243 -20.49 -4.58 18.77
CA ASP A 243 -20.07 -5.80 19.49
C ASP A 243 -19.04 -6.65 18.73
N SER A 244 -18.71 -6.30 17.48
CA SER A 244 -17.77 -7.06 16.64
C SER A 244 -16.53 -6.24 16.27
N CYS A 245 -15.43 -6.94 15.99
CA CYS A 245 -14.22 -6.31 15.48
C CYS A 245 -14.49 -5.67 14.11
N ASP A 246 -14.21 -4.38 13.98
CA ASP A 246 -14.30 -3.64 12.72
C ASP A 246 -12.96 -3.70 12.00
N TYR A 247 -12.87 -4.50 10.93
CA TYR A 247 -11.61 -4.69 10.23
C TYR A 247 -11.10 -3.41 9.57
N GLU A 248 -11.95 -2.70 8.80
CA GLU A 248 -11.55 -1.46 8.12
C GLU A 248 -11.25 -0.36 9.13
N GLY A 249 -12.08 -0.23 10.16
CA GLY A 249 -11.85 0.71 11.26
C GLY A 249 -10.53 0.42 11.98
N THR A 250 -10.24 -0.84 12.29
CA THR A 250 -8.97 -1.25 12.92
C THR A 250 -7.78 -0.95 12.02
N ALA A 251 -7.88 -1.18 10.71
CA ALA A 251 -6.79 -0.90 9.77
C ALA A 251 -6.45 0.59 9.71
N TRP A 252 -7.46 1.45 9.58
CA TRP A 252 -7.28 2.91 9.61
C TRP A 252 -6.79 3.41 10.96
N ALA A 253 -7.33 2.89 12.06
CA ALA A 253 -6.89 3.27 13.39
C ALA A 253 -5.45 2.84 13.67
N ALA A 254 -5.07 1.62 13.29
CA ALA A 254 -3.68 1.17 13.37
C ALA A 254 -2.77 2.12 12.59
N PHE A 255 -3.15 2.53 11.37
CA PHE A 255 -2.36 3.48 10.58
C PHE A 255 -2.29 4.87 11.22
N ALA A 256 -3.41 5.40 11.70
CA ALA A 256 -3.48 6.69 12.38
C ALA A 256 -2.63 6.72 13.67
N LEU A 257 -2.81 5.70 14.51
CA LEU A 257 -2.13 5.53 15.79
C LEU A 257 -0.66 5.18 15.60
N SER A 258 -0.28 4.59 14.47
CA SER A 258 1.11 4.18 14.22
C SER A 258 2.10 5.33 14.33
N LYS A 259 1.69 6.60 14.25
CA LYS A 259 2.61 7.73 14.48
C LYS A 259 3.00 7.89 15.95
N ASN A 260 2.04 7.74 16.86
CA ASN A 260 2.18 8.11 18.28
C ASN A 260 2.06 6.91 19.24
N ARG A 261 1.69 5.73 18.74
CA ARG A 261 1.50 4.49 19.52
C ARG A 261 2.05 3.27 18.79
N ASP A 262 2.35 2.25 19.57
CA ASP A 262 2.71 0.95 19.02
C ASP A 262 1.50 0.32 18.33
N ALA A 263 1.54 0.27 17.00
CA ALA A 263 0.51 -0.34 16.18
C ALA A 263 0.75 -1.84 15.93
N SER A 264 1.87 -2.41 16.39
CA SER A 264 2.22 -3.82 16.19
C SER A 264 1.16 -4.77 16.79
N VAL A 265 0.51 -4.33 17.86
CA VAL A 265 -0.59 -5.02 18.55
C VAL A 265 -1.81 -5.27 17.64
N PHE A 266 -2.01 -4.51 16.57
CA PHE A 266 -3.12 -4.71 15.63
C PHE A 266 -2.78 -5.72 14.52
N ILE A 267 -1.50 -5.98 14.28
CA ILE A 267 -1.02 -6.73 13.11
C ILE A 267 -1.56 -8.16 13.07
N PRO A 268 -1.55 -8.96 14.16
CA PRO A 268 -2.03 -10.34 14.07
C PRO A 268 -3.51 -10.43 13.66
N TYR A 269 -4.33 -9.51 14.15
CA TYR A 269 -5.73 -9.41 13.74
C TYR A 269 -5.85 -9.04 12.27
N LEU A 270 -5.14 -8.00 11.81
CA LEU A 270 -5.19 -7.55 10.42
C LEU A 270 -4.70 -8.65 9.46
N VAL A 271 -3.57 -9.30 9.76
CA VAL A 271 -3.03 -10.39 8.94
C VAL A 271 -3.99 -11.59 8.91
N GLY A 272 -4.45 -12.05 10.08
CA GLY A 272 -5.33 -13.21 10.17
C GLY A 272 -6.67 -13.03 9.44
N TYR A 273 -7.14 -11.80 9.27
CA TYR A 273 -8.43 -11.48 8.66
C TYR A 273 -8.35 -10.86 7.27
N ALA A 274 -7.15 -10.63 6.73
CA ALA A 274 -6.93 -10.02 5.42
C ALA A 274 -7.72 -10.73 4.31
N GLU A 275 -7.68 -12.05 4.26
CA GLU A 275 -8.33 -12.81 3.17
C GLU A 275 -9.85 -12.60 3.11
N ALA A 276 -10.51 -12.47 4.27
CA ALA A 276 -11.95 -12.23 4.35
C ALA A 276 -12.34 -10.78 4.04
N ASN A 277 -11.37 -9.88 4.00
CA ASN A 277 -11.57 -8.43 3.85
C ASN A 277 -10.82 -7.88 2.64
N LYS A 278 -10.58 -8.69 1.60
CA LYS A 278 -9.89 -8.26 0.35
C LYS A 278 -10.46 -6.97 -0.23
N ASN A 279 -11.76 -6.73 -0.04
CA ASN A 279 -12.46 -5.55 -0.53
C ASN A 279 -11.94 -4.23 0.08
N VAL A 280 -11.30 -4.25 1.24
CA VAL A 280 -10.69 -3.06 1.86
C VAL A 280 -9.22 -2.87 1.48
N MET A 281 -8.66 -3.75 0.64
CA MET A 281 -7.24 -3.75 0.25
C MET A 281 -6.30 -3.89 1.46
N PRO A 282 -6.39 -5.01 2.20
CA PRO A 282 -5.63 -5.22 3.43
C PRO A 282 -4.12 -5.18 3.20
N GLU A 283 -3.63 -5.59 2.04
CA GLU A 283 -2.20 -5.58 1.70
C GLU A 283 -1.62 -4.17 1.72
N ALA A 284 -2.39 -3.14 1.35
CA ALA A 284 -1.92 -1.77 1.41
C ALA A 284 -1.70 -1.30 2.86
N PHE A 285 -2.63 -1.62 3.77
CA PHE A 285 -2.47 -1.31 5.20
C PHE A 285 -1.35 -2.11 5.83
N LEU A 286 -1.26 -3.41 5.53
CA LEU A 286 -0.20 -4.26 6.06
C LEU A 286 1.17 -3.80 5.55
N LEU A 287 1.29 -3.36 4.30
CA LEU A 287 2.51 -2.73 3.79
C LEU A 287 2.84 -1.43 4.53
N LEU A 288 1.85 -0.54 4.73
CA LEU A 288 2.03 0.71 5.47
C LEU A 288 2.45 0.50 6.93
N LEU A 289 2.02 -0.59 7.56
CA LEU A 289 2.26 -0.87 8.96
C LEU A 289 3.51 -1.72 9.22
N THR A 290 3.91 -2.57 8.26
CA THR A 290 4.97 -3.57 8.45
C THR A 290 6.16 -3.42 7.52
N GLY A 291 6.02 -2.69 6.41
CA GLY A 291 7.08 -2.53 5.41
C GLY A 291 7.41 -3.79 4.60
N GLN A 292 6.78 -4.93 4.89
CA GLN A 292 7.15 -6.23 4.33
C GLN A 292 6.90 -6.31 2.82
N ASP A 293 7.92 -6.74 2.08
CA ASP A 293 7.88 -6.81 0.62
C ASP A 293 6.84 -7.79 0.08
N ASP A 294 6.47 -8.82 0.84
CA ASP A 294 5.41 -9.75 0.44
C ASP A 294 4.07 -9.03 0.22
N TYR A 295 3.74 -8.03 1.05
CA TYR A 295 2.55 -7.22 0.85
C TYR A 295 2.69 -6.28 -0.34
N ALA A 296 3.89 -5.74 -0.60
CA ALA A 296 4.16 -4.95 -1.80
C ALA A 296 4.00 -5.79 -3.07
N ASN A 297 4.58 -6.99 -3.10
CA ASN A 297 4.48 -7.93 -4.21
C ASN A 297 3.04 -8.37 -4.44
N SER A 298 2.31 -8.70 -3.38
CA SER A 298 0.88 -9.01 -3.45
C SER A 298 0.09 -7.84 -4.02
N LEU A 299 0.32 -6.62 -3.54
CA LEU A 299 -0.34 -5.42 -4.04
C LEU A 299 -0.01 -5.14 -5.52
N ILE A 300 1.25 -5.29 -5.93
CA ILE A 300 1.68 -5.17 -7.34
C ILE A 300 1.00 -6.23 -8.21
N SER A 301 0.83 -7.46 -7.71
CA SER A 301 0.14 -8.54 -8.45
C SER A 301 -1.35 -8.22 -8.70
N GLN A 302 -1.95 -7.36 -7.89
CA GLN A 302 -3.34 -6.91 -8.05
C GLN A 302 -3.49 -5.76 -9.07
N PHE A 303 -2.38 -5.18 -9.54
CA PHE A 303 -2.36 -4.07 -10.48
C PHE A 303 -3.00 -4.46 -11.82
N LYS A 304 -3.99 -3.66 -12.26
CA LYS A 304 -4.72 -3.92 -13.49
C LYS A 304 -3.94 -3.45 -14.71
N ARG A 305 -4.17 -4.09 -15.86
CA ARG A 305 -3.52 -3.76 -17.13
C ARG A 305 -3.83 -2.33 -17.59
N GLU A 306 -5.01 -1.85 -17.23
CA GLU A 306 -5.50 -0.50 -17.48
C GLU A 306 -4.76 0.57 -16.68
N GLY A 307 -3.95 0.17 -15.70
CA GLY A 307 -3.06 1.05 -14.95
C GLY A 307 -3.59 1.50 -13.60
N TYR A 308 -4.43 0.72 -12.92
CA TYR A 308 -5.03 1.11 -11.63
C TYR A 308 -5.25 -0.09 -10.71
N TRP A 309 -5.64 0.16 -9.45
CA TRP A 309 -6.08 -0.85 -8.49
C TRP A 309 -7.58 -0.76 -8.22
N SER A 310 -8.22 -1.91 -8.01
CA SER A 310 -9.61 -1.98 -7.55
C SER A 310 -9.85 -3.27 -6.78
N SER A 311 -10.34 -3.14 -5.55
CA SER A 311 -10.68 -4.25 -4.63
C SER A 311 -12.18 -4.52 -4.53
N GLY A 312 -13.01 -3.78 -5.26
CA GLY A 312 -14.40 -4.14 -5.58
C GLY A 312 -15.49 -3.55 -4.69
N SER A 313 -15.21 -3.11 -3.45
CA SER A 313 -16.23 -2.40 -2.64
C SER A 313 -16.14 -0.87 -2.72
N ARG A 314 -15.03 -0.34 -3.23
CA ARG A 314 -14.79 1.10 -3.38
C ARG A 314 -14.53 1.44 -4.85
N ASN A 315 -14.52 2.73 -5.15
CA ASN A 315 -14.12 3.18 -6.48
C ASN A 315 -12.61 2.98 -6.70
N SER A 316 -12.21 2.85 -7.96
CA SER A 316 -10.81 2.64 -8.36
C SER A 316 -9.90 3.81 -8.02
N TYR A 317 -10.42 5.03 -7.86
CA TYR A 317 -9.60 6.20 -7.48
C TYR A 317 -9.09 6.07 -6.06
N PHE A 318 -9.97 5.72 -5.13
CA PHE A 318 -9.65 5.51 -3.74
C PHE A 318 -8.67 4.35 -3.56
N ASP A 319 -8.99 3.21 -4.19
CA ASP A 319 -8.15 2.01 -4.12
C ASP A 319 -6.76 2.26 -4.73
N THR A 320 -6.67 3.00 -5.83
CA THR A 320 -5.40 3.40 -6.44
C THR A 320 -4.63 4.38 -5.56
N ALA A 321 -5.30 5.36 -4.94
CA ALA A 321 -4.67 6.30 -4.01
C ALA A 321 -4.08 5.56 -2.80
N LEU A 322 -4.83 4.64 -2.20
CA LEU A 322 -4.37 3.82 -1.07
C LEU A 322 -3.18 2.93 -1.47
N ALA A 323 -3.23 2.29 -2.64
CA ALA A 323 -2.12 1.48 -3.14
C ALA A 323 -0.85 2.32 -3.36
N LEU A 324 -0.98 3.51 -3.94
CA LEU A 324 0.15 4.41 -4.18
C LEU A 324 0.71 4.99 -2.87
N LEU A 325 -0.14 5.28 -1.89
CA LEU A 325 0.27 5.68 -0.55
C LEU A 325 1.13 4.59 0.10
N ALA A 326 0.69 3.33 -0.01
CA ALA A 326 1.40 2.19 0.57
C ALA A 326 2.70 1.85 -0.16
N LEU A 327 2.68 1.91 -1.50
CA LEU A 327 3.85 1.58 -2.31
C LEU A 327 4.94 2.63 -2.19
N LYS A 328 4.62 3.93 -2.08
CA LYS A 328 5.55 5.09 -1.97
C LYS A 328 6.85 4.95 -2.79
N ASP A 329 7.86 4.28 -2.26
CA ASP A 329 9.20 4.09 -2.85
C ASP A 329 9.42 2.70 -3.50
N LYS A 330 8.47 1.80 -3.34
CA LYS A 330 8.37 0.47 -3.96
C LYS A 330 7.63 0.57 -5.30
N ALA A 331 8.10 -0.17 -6.31
CA ALA A 331 7.47 -0.28 -7.65
C ALA A 331 7.29 1.03 -8.45
N PRO A 332 8.40 1.74 -8.80
CA PRO A 332 8.34 3.03 -9.50
C PRO A 332 7.58 2.97 -10.83
N LYS A 333 7.70 1.86 -11.58
CA LYS A 333 7.02 1.70 -12.88
C LYS A 333 5.50 1.68 -12.74
N GLN A 334 4.97 0.88 -11.81
CA GLN A 334 3.53 0.79 -11.56
C GLN A 334 2.99 2.13 -11.05
N LYS A 335 3.77 2.80 -10.19
CA LYS A 335 3.45 4.15 -9.70
C LYS A 335 3.27 5.15 -10.85
N ASP A 336 4.22 5.21 -11.79
CA ASP A 336 4.14 6.13 -12.93
C ASP A 336 2.94 5.83 -13.85
N ILE A 337 2.66 4.54 -14.10
CA ILE A 337 1.50 4.14 -14.91
C ILE A 337 0.19 4.57 -14.21
N ALA A 338 0.10 4.36 -12.90
CA ALA A 338 -1.08 4.71 -12.11
C ALA A 338 -1.31 6.21 -11.98
N LYS A 339 -0.24 6.99 -11.77
CA LYS A 339 -0.29 8.45 -11.82
C LYS A 339 -0.84 8.94 -13.17
N ASN A 340 -0.31 8.39 -14.26
CA ASN A 340 -0.78 8.74 -15.60
C ASN A 340 -2.24 8.34 -15.83
N TRP A 341 -2.69 7.21 -15.29
CA TRP A 341 -4.09 6.81 -15.32
C TRP A 341 -4.98 7.81 -14.55
N LEU A 342 -4.61 8.17 -13.32
CA LEU A 342 -5.34 9.16 -12.51
C LEU A 342 -5.49 10.49 -13.23
N LEU A 343 -4.41 11.02 -13.82
CA LEU A 343 -4.43 12.29 -14.55
C LEU A 343 -5.31 12.23 -15.81
N LYS A 344 -5.29 11.10 -16.54
CA LYS A 344 -6.16 10.89 -17.70
C LYS A 344 -7.63 10.83 -17.30
N GLU A 345 -7.97 10.14 -16.21
CA GLU A 345 -9.35 10.08 -15.73
C GLU A 345 -9.84 11.44 -15.21
N GLN A 346 -8.99 12.22 -14.54
CA GLN A 346 -9.31 13.59 -14.15
C GLN A 346 -9.69 14.44 -15.38
N ALA A 347 -8.89 14.37 -16.44
CA ALA A 347 -9.15 15.11 -17.69
C ALA A 347 -10.44 14.68 -18.42
N LYS A 348 -10.90 13.43 -18.23
CA LYS A 348 -12.16 12.94 -18.82
C LYS A 348 -13.41 13.52 -18.15
N SER A 349 -13.30 13.94 -16.90
CA SER A 349 -14.43 14.54 -16.16
C SER A 349 -14.91 15.85 -16.79
N GLY A 350 -14.17 16.42 -17.75
CA GLY A 350 -14.44 17.68 -18.45
C GLY A 350 -13.23 18.63 -18.44
N PRO A 351 -13.15 19.59 -19.38
CA PRO A 351 -12.01 20.51 -19.50
C PRO A 351 -11.78 21.39 -18.24
N ASP A 352 -12.84 21.56 -17.42
CA ASP A 352 -12.87 22.43 -16.24
C ASP A 352 -12.95 21.65 -14.90
N THR A 353 -13.00 20.32 -14.92
CA THR A 353 -13.20 19.53 -13.69
C THR A 353 -11.87 18.94 -13.22
N GLY A 354 -11.26 19.60 -12.23
CA GLY A 354 -10.07 19.10 -11.54
C GLY A 354 -10.32 17.90 -10.61
N SER A 355 -11.51 17.30 -10.60
CA SER A 355 -11.87 16.27 -9.64
C SER A 355 -11.83 14.86 -10.20
N TRP A 356 -11.68 13.91 -9.29
CA TRP A 356 -12.00 12.51 -9.53
C TRP A 356 -13.44 12.28 -9.09
N GLN A 357 -14.33 12.01 -10.05
CA GLN A 357 -15.78 11.78 -9.86
C GLN A 357 -16.56 12.91 -9.17
N ASN A 358 -16.11 14.16 -9.23
CA ASN A 358 -16.75 15.26 -8.50
C ASN A 358 -16.89 14.96 -6.98
N SER A 359 -15.98 14.14 -6.46
CA SER A 359 -15.99 13.62 -5.10
C SER A 359 -14.90 14.30 -4.30
N ARG A 360 -15.28 14.96 -3.19
CA ARG A 360 -14.34 15.65 -2.30
C ARG A 360 -13.45 14.65 -1.58
N LYS A 361 -14.05 13.56 -1.06
CA LYS A 361 -13.32 12.40 -0.53
C LYS A 361 -12.25 11.89 -1.49
N ASP A 362 -12.64 11.49 -2.70
CA ASP A 362 -11.68 10.83 -3.61
C ASP A 362 -10.63 11.82 -4.10
N THR A 363 -11.02 13.07 -4.39
CA THR A 363 -10.07 14.10 -4.82
C THR A 363 -9.09 14.46 -3.70
N GLY A 364 -9.57 14.67 -2.47
CA GLY A 364 -8.72 14.93 -1.32
C GLY A 364 -7.76 13.79 -1.03
N PHE A 365 -8.25 12.54 -1.05
CA PHE A 365 -7.41 11.39 -0.76
C PHE A 365 -6.38 11.09 -1.86
N VAL A 366 -6.76 11.23 -3.15
CA VAL A 366 -5.82 11.12 -4.28
C VAL A 366 -4.72 12.17 -4.17
N LEU A 367 -5.06 13.44 -3.94
CA LEU A 367 -4.08 14.51 -3.81
C LEU A 367 -3.14 14.27 -2.62
N TYR A 368 -3.68 13.91 -1.46
CA TYR A 368 -2.89 13.59 -0.27
C TYR A 368 -1.94 12.40 -0.50
N SER A 369 -2.43 11.33 -1.14
CA SER A 369 -1.69 10.08 -1.25
C SER A 369 -0.61 10.13 -2.34
N VAL A 370 -0.89 10.83 -3.44
CA VAL A 370 -0.08 10.74 -4.67
C VAL A 370 0.76 12.00 -4.89
N TRP A 371 0.22 13.17 -4.52
CA TRP A 371 0.85 14.47 -4.72
C TRP A 371 0.79 15.35 -3.46
N PRO A 372 1.19 14.85 -2.28
CA PRO A 372 1.04 15.60 -1.03
C PRO A 372 1.78 16.94 -1.09
N LYS A 373 1.12 17.98 -0.57
CA LYS A 373 1.75 19.25 -0.22
C LYS A 373 2.09 19.29 1.26
N ASP A 374 3.15 20.00 1.60
CA ASP A 374 3.53 20.21 2.99
C ASP A 374 2.50 21.05 3.73
N ALA A 375 2.13 20.60 4.92
CA ALA A 375 1.26 21.40 5.78
C ALA A 375 1.97 22.70 6.15
N THR A 376 1.25 23.82 6.20
CA THR A 376 1.77 25.11 6.69
C THR A 376 1.10 25.51 8.01
N TYR A 377 -0.12 25.01 8.25
CA TYR A 377 -0.95 25.34 9.41
C TYR A 377 -0.52 24.64 10.71
N VAL A 378 0.73 24.76 11.12
CA VAL A 378 1.14 24.33 12.46
C VAL A 378 1.39 25.59 13.28
N ARG A 379 0.58 25.78 14.33
CA ARG A 379 0.58 27.00 15.16
C ARG A 379 1.88 27.20 15.95
N THR A 380 2.67 26.14 16.11
CA THR A 380 3.99 26.15 16.74
C THR A 380 5.07 26.17 15.66
N GLU A 381 6.22 26.79 15.96
CA GLU A 381 7.40 26.72 15.07
C GLU A 381 7.65 25.26 14.71
N LYS A 382 7.58 24.93 13.42
CA LYS A 382 7.83 23.58 12.95
C LYS A 382 9.29 23.24 13.15
N THR A 383 9.55 22.38 14.12
CA THR A 383 10.84 21.73 14.27
C THR A 383 10.92 20.58 13.27
N TYR A 384 11.46 20.84 12.08
CA TYR A 384 11.61 19.78 11.08
C TYR A 384 12.63 18.75 11.56
N CYS A 385 12.29 17.47 11.38
CA CYS A 385 13.14 16.35 11.80
C CYS A 385 14.58 16.47 11.27
N ASN A 386 14.70 16.76 9.96
CA ASN A 386 15.99 16.84 9.28
C ASN A 386 16.84 18.04 9.73
N ASP A 387 16.23 19.12 10.23
CA ASP A 387 16.96 20.32 10.68
C ASP A 387 17.81 20.03 11.93
N TYR A 388 17.49 18.95 12.65
CA TYR A 388 18.18 18.51 13.87
C TYR A 388 19.03 17.26 13.66
N GLY A 389 19.22 16.85 12.39
CA GLY A 389 20.02 15.67 12.04
C GLY A 389 19.31 14.33 12.27
N TYR A 390 18.00 14.34 12.53
CA TYR A 390 17.17 13.13 12.61
C TYR A 390 16.67 12.73 11.21
N PHE A 391 15.98 11.58 11.14
CA PHE A 391 15.57 10.98 9.87
C PHE A 391 14.05 10.90 9.76
N CYS A 392 13.50 11.38 8.64
CA CYS A 392 12.13 11.07 8.25
C CYS A 392 12.07 9.71 7.58
N LEU A 393 11.49 8.74 8.27
CA LEU A 393 11.37 7.36 7.79
C LEU A 393 9.90 6.92 7.76
N PRO A 394 9.54 5.95 6.91
CA PRO A 394 8.29 5.23 7.06
C PRO A 394 8.15 4.68 8.48
N THR A 395 6.92 4.62 8.99
CA THR A 395 6.64 4.21 10.37
C THR A 395 7.25 2.85 10.73
N TYR A 396 7.27 1.90 9.80
CA TYR A 396 7.81 0.55 10.01
C TYR A 396 9.34 0.49 10.04
N ASP A 397 10.04 1.47 9.47
CA ASP A 397 11.52 1.55 9.47
C ASP A 397 12.06 2.25 10.73
N CYS A 398 11.16 2.59 11.66
CA CYS A 398 11.45 3.38 12.84
C CYS A 398 10.95 2.67 14.08
N ASN A 399 11.89 2.18 14.89
CA ASN A 399 11.59 1.63 16.20
C ASN A 399 10.74 2.63 17.00
N PHE A 400 9.65 2.14 17.60
CA PHE A 400 8.72 2.96 18.35
C PHE A 400 9.42 3.81 19.44
N ASP A 401 10.36 3.21 20.17
CA ASP A 401 11.10 3.88 21.25
C ASP A 401 12.08 4.96 20.74
N ALA A 402 12.41 4.94 19.45
CA ALA A 402 13.31 5.90 18.80
C ALA A 402 12.56 7.05 18.10
N ARG A 403 11.22 7.09 18.19
CA ARG A 403 10.39 8.11 17.55
C ARG A 403 10.37 9.40 18.33
N LEU A 404 10.34 10.50 17.59
CA LEU A 404 10.31 11.86 18.13
C LEU A 404 9.00 12.55 17.71
N PRO A 405 7.91 12.43 18.49
CA PRO A 405 6.59 12.92 18.08
C PRO A 405 6.51 14.44 17.96
N ASP A 406 7.39 15.17 18.63
CA ASP A 406 7.46 16.64 18.58
C ASP A 406 8.11 17.18 17.29
N TYR A 407 8.67 16.31 16.46
CA TYR A 407 9.36 16.68 15.22
C TYR A 407 8.54 16.32 13.99
N TYR A 408 8.57 17.20 13.01
CA TYR A 408 7.72 17.09 11.84
C TYR A 408 8.45 16.47 10.64
N CYS A 409 7.76 15.56 9.96
CA CYS A 409 8.13 15.02 8.66
C CYS A 409 7.06 15.31 7.61
N SER A 410 7.50 15.50 6.37
CA SER A 410 6.60 15.67 5.22
C SER A 410 5.82 14.38 4.93
N GLY A 411 4.53 14.50 4.61
CA GLY A 411 3.68 13.36 4.25
C GLY A 411 3.29 12.44 5.41
N SER A 412 3.45 11.13 5.20
CA SER A 412 3.08 10.06 6.14
C SER A 412 4.21 9.60 7.05
N ASP A 413 5.44 10.05 6.83
CA ASP A 413 6.63 9.62 7.56
C ASP A 413 6.60 10.09 9.02
N VAL A 414 7.43 9.44 9.85
CA VAL A 414 7.65 9.77 11.26
C VAL A 414 9.11 10.19 11.46
N CYS A 415 9.36 11.04 12.46
CA CYS A 415 10.71 11.45 12.81
C CYS A 415 11.39 10.44 13.72
N CYS A 416 12.61 10.07 13.39
CA CYS A 416 13.37 9.00 14.04
C CYS A 416 14.75 9.50 14.45
N MET A 417 15.11 9.24 15.70
CA MET A 417 16.39 9.67 16.28
C MET A 417 17.59 9.08 15.52
N GLU A 418 17.49 7.81 15.16
CA GLU A 418 18.51 7.11 14.39
C GLU A 418 17.84 6.49 13.16
N LYS A 419 18.57 6.47 12.05
CA LYS A 419 18.21 5.55 10.98
C LYS A 419 18.42 4.17 11.58
N GLN A 420 17.40 3.32 11.54
CA GLN A 420 17.62 1.92 11.82
C GLN A 420 18.61 1.46 10.75
N GLU A 421 19.90 1.45 11.11
CA GLU A 421 20.86 0.63 10.41
C GLU A 421 20.27 -0.75 10.61
N GLU A 422 19.57 -1.24 9.57
CA GLU A 422 19.47 -2.66 9.39
C GLU A 422 20.90 -3.12 9.66
N LYS A 423 21.10 -3.85 10.76
CA LYS A 423 22.31 -4.64 10.91
C LYS A 423 22.19 -5.61 9.77
N LEU A 424 22.60 -5.15 8.59
CA LEU A 424 22.51 -5.87 7.36
C LEU A 424 23.28 -7.11 7.70
N GLN A 425 22.59 -8.23 7.74
CA GLN A 425 23.28 -9.49 7.86
C GLN A 425 24.01 -9.68 6.52
N SER A 426 25.15 -10.33 6.56
CA SER A 426 25.73 -10.85 5.33
C SER A 426 24.71 -11.77 4.65
N CYS A 427 24.76 -11.87 3.33
CA CYS A 427 23.80 -12.74 2.63
C CYS A 427 23.89 -14.20 3.12
N SER A 428 25.10 -14.63 3.49
CA SER A 428 25.38 -15.93 4.12
C SER A 428 24.72 -16.10 5.49
N GLU A 429 24.65 -15.06 6.33
CA GLU A 429 23.98 -15.12 7.64
C GLU A 429 22.45 -15.24 7.50
N MET A 430 21.90 -14.75 6.39
CA MET A 430 20.49 -14.92 6.03
C MET A 430 20.21 -16.22 5.27
N GLU A 431 21.20 -17.12 5.18
CA GLU A 431 21.13 -18.37 4.42
C GLU A 431 20.76 -18.16 2.93
N GLY A 432 21.11 -16.99 2.38
CA GLY A 432 20.88 -16.64 0.99
C GLY A 432 22.15 -16.64 0.15
N ASN A 433 21.96 -16.44 -1.16
CA ASN A 433 23.04 -16.28 -2.13
C ASN A 433 22.97 -14.90 -2.79
N ILE A 434 24.13 -14.30 -3.06
CA ILE A 434 24.19 -13.05 -3.83
C ILE A 434 24.02 -13.42 -5.30
N CYS A 435 22.99 -12.88 -5.94
CA CYS A 435 22.76 -13.11 -7.36
C CYS A 435 23.70 -12.26 -8.22
N ASP A 436 24.14 -12.82 -9.35
CA ASP A 436 24.85 -12.04 -10.37
C ASP A 436 23.94 -10.93 -10.92
N TYR A 437 24.50 -9.87 -11.51
CA TYR A 437 23.75 -8.64 -11.86
C TYR A 437 22.57 -8.87 -12.81
N ASN A 438 22.58 -9.98 -13.55
CA ASN A 438 21.49 -10.39 -14.43
C ASN A 438 20.54 -11.40 -13.80
N ALA A 439 20.91 -12.11 -12.73
CA ALA A 439 20.10 -13.21 -12.20
C ALA A 439 18.87 -12.69 -11.43
N ILE A 440 17.74 -13.36 -11.62
CA ILE A 440 16.49 -13.15 -10.92
C ILE A 440 16.44 -14.12 -9.73
N CYS A 441 16.12 -13.60 -8.55
CA CYS A 441 15.90 -14.44 -7.39
C CYS A 441 14.58 -15.20 -7.52
N SER A 442 14.60 -16.53 -7.40
CA SER A 442 13.40 -17.36 -7.37
C SER A 442 12.62 -17.24 -6.05
N GLY A 443 13.28 -16.75 -4.99
CA GLY A 443 12.71 -16.52 -3.66
C GLY A 443 12.63 -15.04 -3.28
N THR A 444 12.88 -14.74 -2.00
CA THR A 444 12.78 -13.37 -1.48
C THR A 444 14.13 -12.66 -1.61
N SER A 445 14.15 -11.50 -2.27
CA SER A 445 15.34 -10.64 -2.32
C SER A 445 15.34 -9.67 -1.14
N LYS A 446 16.47 -9.57 -0.43
CA LYS A 446 16.69 -8.62 0.67
C LYS A 446 18.03 -7.90 0.51
N ASN A 447 18.15 -6.69 1.00
CA ASN A 447 19.45 -6.03 1.07
C ASN A 447 20.31 -6.73 2.14
N SER A 448 21.61 -6.89 1.85
CA SER A 448 22.61 -7.47 2.75
C SER A 448 23.89 -6.63 2.73
N LEU A 449 24.83 -6.89 3.65
CA LEU A 449 26.15 -6.22 3.63
C LEU A 449 26.92 -6.46 2.33
N ASN A 450 26.62 -7.56 1.65
CA ASN A 450 27.34 -8.00 0.47
C ASN A 450 26.57 -7.72 -0.84
N GLY A 451 25.46 -6.98 -0.79
CA GLY A 451 24.61 -6.66 -1.94
C GLY A 451 23.20 -7.23 -1.83
N LEU A 452 22.50 -7.36 -2.96
CA LEU A 452 21.16 -7.93 -3.00
C LEU A 452 21.23 -9.45 -2.73
N CYS A 453 20.73 -9.87 -1.59
CA CYS A 453 20.72 -11.25 -1.16
C CYS A 453 19.43 -11.94 -1.59
N CYS A 454 19.55 -13.06 -2.28
CA CYS A 454 18.43 -13.92 -2.62
C CYS A 454 18.32 -15.05 -1.61
N ILE A 455 17.23 -15.06 -0.84
CA ILE A 455 16.84 -16.20 0.00
C ILE A 455 16.06 -17.15 -0.92
N GLY A 456 16.81 -17.95 -1.68
CA GLY A 456 16.34 -18.80 -2.76
C GLY A 456 17.45 -19.10 -3.77
N ASP A 457 17.05 -19.52 -4.97
CA ASP A 457 17.99 -19.78 -6.06
C ASP A 457 18.10 -18.55 -6.97
N CYS A 458 19.32 -18.23 -7.38
CA CYS A 458 19.57 -17.20 -8.39
C CYS A 458 19.40 -17.81 -9.78
N GLU A 459 18.28 -17.54 -10.42
CA GLU A 459 18.00 -18.00 -11.77
C GLU A 459 18.53 -16.96 -12.77
N THR A 460 19.45 -17.34 -13.64
CA THR A 460 19.73 -16.51 -14.81
C THR A 460 18.44 -16.37 -15.61
N PRO A 461 17.93 -15.14 -15.88
CA PRO A 461 16.76 -14.96 -16.70
C PRO A 461 16.98 -15.73 -17.98
N GLN A 462 16.04 -16.62 -18.28
CA GLN A 462 16.02 -17.26 -19.59
C GLN A 462 16.11 -16.13 -20.61
N GLU A 463 17.10 -16.20 -21.50
CA GLU A 463 17.25 -15.18 -22.53
C GLU A 463 15.89 -15.04 -23.21
N LEU A 464 15.30 -13.85 -23.06
CA LEU A 464 14.02 -13.55 -23.69
C LEU A 464 14.18 -13.91 -25.16
N SER A 465 13.24 -14.72 -25.64
CA SER A 465 13.19 -15.10 -27.04
C SER A 465 13.10 -13.83 -27.91
N GLU A 466 13.50 -13.91 -29.18
CA GLU A 466 13.39 -12.76 -30.09
C GLU A 466 11.96 -12.21 -30.15
N CYS A 467 10.97 -13.10 -29.98
CA CYS A 467 9.56 -12.76 -29.82
C CYS A 467 9.29 -11.85 -28.61
N GLU A 468 9.71 -12.27 -27.41
CA GLU A 468 9.42 -11.54 -26.18
C GLU A 468 10.20 -10.23 -26.07
N LYS A 469 11.40 -10.15 -26.67
CA LYS A 469 12.18 -8.91 -26.78
C LYS A 469 11.45 -7.82 -27.57
N LEU A 470 10.58 -8.20 -28.50
CA LEU A 470 9.75 -7.28 -29.28
C LEU A 470 8.39 -6.98 -28.64
N GLY A 471 8.13 -7.51 -27.44
CA GLY A 471 6.85 -7.35 -26.73
C GLY A 471 5.73 -8.23 -27.28
N ASP A 472 6.04 -9.19 -28.17
CA ASP A 472 5.11 -10.21 -28.64
C ASP A 472 5.01 -11.35 -27.60
N THR A 473 4.00 -12.21 -27.70
CA THR A 473 3.74 -13.29 -26.70
C THR A 473 3.98 -14.67 -27.31
N CYS A 474 4.81 -15.51 -26.67
CA CYS A 474 5.01 -16.91 -27.07
C CYS A 474 3.86 -17.81 -26.58
N ARG A 475 3.14 -18.48 -27.49
CA ARG A 475 2.00 -19.36 -27.16
C ARG A 475 2.20 -20.78 -27.68
N TYR A 476 1.57 -21.75 -27.00
CA TYR A 476 1.49 -23.11 -27.51
C TYR A 476 0.41 -23.21 -28.61
N ASN A 477 0.79 -23.76 -29.76
CA ASN A 477 -0.07 -24.15 -30.91
C ASN A 477 -0.67 -23.04 -31.78
N LYS A 478 -1.31 -21.99 -31.24
CA LYS A 478 -1.97 -20.94 -32.05
C LYS A 478 -2.08 -19.58 -31.34
N CYS A 479 -2.12 -18.50 -32.12
CA CYS A 479 -2.40 -17.15 -31.62
C CYS A 479 -3.89 -16.98 -31.32
N VAL A 480 -4.23 -16.09 -30.38
CA VAL A 480 -5.64 -15.80 -30.07
C VAL A 480 -6.24 -14.81 -31.07
N GLU A 481 -7.56 -14.68 -31.08
CA GLU A 481 -8.28 -13.76 -31.97
C GLU A 481 -7.84 -12.30 -31.68
N GLY A 482 -7.42 -11.58 -32.72
CA GLY A 482 -6.78 -10.26 -32.60
C GLY A 482 -5.25 -10.29 -32.44
N GLU A 483 -4.62 -11.45 -32.56
CA GLU A 483 -3.17 -11.62 -32.72
C GLU A 483 -2.87 -12.33 -34.06
N LYS A 484 -1.74 -12.00 -34.68
CA LYS A 484 -1.21 -12.68 -35.87
C LYS A 484 0.08 -13.42 -35.53
N LYS A 485 0.30 -14.56 -36.17
CA LYS A 485 1.56 -15.32 -36.03
C LYS A 485 2.72 -14.50 -36.61
N ASN A 486 3.81 -14.42 -35.87
CA ASN A 486 5.08 -13.85 -36.31
C ASN A 486 6.11 -14.99 -36.45
N ASP A 487 7.09 -14.84 -37.34
CA ASP A 487 8.10 -15.87 -37.67
C ASP A 487 9.27 -15.89 -36.67
N LEU A 488 9.18 -15.11 -35.60
CA LEU A 488 10.19 -15.06 -34.55
C LEU A 488 10.20 -16.37 -33.75
N GLU A 489 11.40 -16.81 -33.38
CA GLU A 489 11.58 -18.01 -32.58
C GLU A 489 11.16 -17.76 -31.12
N CYS A 490 10.49 -18.76 -30.54
CA CYS A 490 10.18 -18.85 -29.13
C CYS A 490 10.93 -20.06 -28.56
N ALA A 491 11.28 -20.02 -27.27
CA ALA A 491 11.88 -21.19 -26.62
C ALA A 491 10.91 -22.39 -26.63
N GLY A 492 11.37 -23.52 -27.17
CA GLY A 492 10.60 -24.76 -27.30
C GLY A 492 9.61 -24.77 -28.47
N ALA A 493 8.59 -25.63 -28.41
CA ALA A 493 7.58 -25.80 -29.47
C ALA A 493 6.48 -24.71 -29.47
N ARG A 494 6.81 -23.47 -29.08
CA ARG A 494 5.88 -22.33 -29.01
C ARG A 494 5.96 -21.52 -30.30
N ILE A 495 4.90 -20.79 -30.62
CA ILE A 495 4.86 -19.84 -31.74
C ILE A 495 4.76 -18.40 -31.22
N CYS A 496 5.36 -17.46 -31.93
CA CYS A 496 5.30 -16.04 -31.59
C CYS A 496 3.99 -15.40 -32.07
N CYS A 497 3.31 -14.68 -31.19
CA CYS A 497 2.03 -14.04 -31.47
C CYS A 497 2.10 -12.54 -31.22
N GLN A 498 1.89 -11.78 -32.29
CA GLN A 498 1.92 -10.33 -32.30
C GLN A 498 0.48 -9.78 -32.28
N PRO A 499 0.11 -8.85 -31.38
CA PRO A 499 -1.20 -8.22 -31.43
C PRO A 499 -1.43 -7.53 -32.77
N GLU A 500 -2.59 -7.76 -33.38
CA GLU A 500 -3.01 -7.02 -34.56
C GLU A 500 -3.26 -5.57 -34.14
N ILE A 501 -2.33 -4.69 -34.50
CA ILE A 501 -2.52 -3.25 -34.35
C ILE A 501 -3.74 -2.90 -35.21
N ALA A 502 -4.89 -2.71 -34.57
CA ALA A 502 -6.11 -2.25 -35.21
C ALA A 502 -5.73 -1.12 -36.16
N LYS A 503 -5.92 -1.32 -37.48
CA LYS A 503 -5.41 -0.44 -38.54
C LYS A 503 -5.71 1.01 -38.20
N LYS A 504 -4.73 1.68 -37.58
CA LYS A 504 -4.84 3.07 -37.16
C LYS A 504 -5.01 3.89 -38.42
N GLY A 505 -6.05 4.72 -38.44
CA GLY A 505 -6.46 5.53 -39.58
C GLY A 505 -5.27 6.18 -40.29
N SER A 506 -5.25 5.97 -41.61
CA SER A 506 -4.56 6.69 -42.67
C SER A 506 -3.43 7.66 -42.26
N LYS A 507 -2.19 7.29 -42.61
CA LYS A 507 -0.99 8.16 -42.63
C LYS A 507 -1.18 9.47 -43.41
N LEU A 508 -2.28 9.62 -44.16
CA LEU A 508 -2.66 10.84 -44.87
C LEU A 508 -2.77 12.06 -43.94
N LEU A 509 -3.27 11.89 -42.71
CA LEU A 509 -3.48 13.02 -41.79
C LEU A 509 -2.17 13.63 -41.28
N LEU A 510 -1.12 12.81 -41.12
CA LEU A 510 0.21 13.26 -40.71
C LEU A 510 0.94 14.00 -41.84
N TRP A 511 0.82 13.54 -43.08
CA TRP A 511 1.35 14.24 -44.25
C TRP A 511 0.62 15.55 -44.55
N ILE A 512 -0.71 15.61 -44.31
CA ILE A 512 -1.48 16.85 -44.40
C ILE A 512 -1.01 17.85 -43.34
N MET A 513 -0.78 17.43 -42.10
CA MET A 513 -0.26 18.30 -41.04
C MET A 513 1.15 18.82 -41.36
N LEU A 514 2.06 17.97 -41.84
CA LEU A 514 3.39 18.39 -42.28
C LEU A 514 3.34 19.36 -43.47
N GLY A 515 2.42 19.13 -44.42
CA GLY A 515 2.18 20.05 -45.54
C GLY A 515 1.66 21.41 -45.09
N ILE A 516 0.75 21.46 -44.11
CA ILE A 516 0.21 22.71 -43.55
C ILE A 516 1.30 23.50 -42.80
N ILE A 517 2.16 22.83 -42.03
CA ILE A 517 3.27 23.49 -41.33
C ILE A 517 4.28 24.05 -42.34
N ALA A 518 4.66 23.27 -43.36
CA ALA A 518 5.57 23.74 -44.41
C ALA A 518 4.98 24.93 -45.18
N ALA A 519 3.68 24.87 -45.54
CA ALA A 519 2.98 25.96 -46.19
C ALA A 519 2.87 27.21 -45.29
N GLY A 520 2.64 27.04 -43.98
CA GLY A 520 2.61 28.12 -43.00
C GLY A 520 3.95 28.85 -42.86
N ILE A 521 5.05 28.10 -42.85
CA ILE A 521 6.41 28.67 -42.81
C ILE A 521 6.69 29.45 -44.11
N ILE A 522 6.36 28.87 -45.28
CA ILE A 522 6.52 29.54 -46.58
C ILE A 522 5.67 30.82 -46.65
N ALA A 523 4.41 30.76 -46.22
CA ALA A 523 3.50 31.90 -46.18
C ALA A 523 3.99 33.00 -45.22
N PHE A 524 4.56 32.64 -44.07
CA PHE A 524 5.13 33.59 -43.12
C PHE A 524 6.34 34.34 -43.70
N PHE A 525 7.23 33.64 -44.43
CA PHE A 525 8.36 34.26 -45.12
C PHE A 525 7.93 35.14 -46.31
N LEU A 526 6.88 34.76 -47.03
CA LEU A 526 6.34 35.56 -48.14
C LEU A 526 5.51 36.77 -47.66
N ALA A 527 4.81 36.66 -46.52
CA ALA A 527 4.02 37.73 -45.93
C ALA A 527 4.85 38.75 -45.10
N GLY A 528 6.13 38.46 -44.84
CA GLY A 528 7.06 39.34 -44.12
C GLY A 528 7.36 40.68 -44.80
N LYS A 529 6.83 40.95 -46.00
CA LYS A 529 6.88 42.27 -46.62
C LYS A 529 5.50 42.91 -46.64
N LYS A 530 5.30 43.85 -45.69
CA LYS A 530 4.22 44.84 -45.59
C LYS A 530 2.95 44.39 -44.86
N PHE A 531 2.98 44.37 -43.52
CA PHE A 531 1.76 44.53 -42.72
C PHE A 531 1.92 45.69 -41.73
N LYS A 532 1.44 46.88 -42.15
CA LYS A 532 1.20 48.02 -41.25
C LYS A 532 -0.12 47.79 -40.54
N PHE A 533 -0.06 47.48 -39.25
CA PHE A 533 -1.25 47.35 -38.40
C PHE A 533 -1.89 48.72 -38.16
N LYS A 534 -3.18 48.86 -38.50
CA LYS A 534 -4.06 49.91 -37.99
C LYS A 534 -5.01 49.28 -36.96
N PRO A 535 -5.24 49.90 -35.79
CA PRO A 535 -6.15 49.37 -34.79
C PRO A 535 -7.60 49.65 -35.19
N ARG A 536 -8.44 48.60 -35.19
CA ARG A 536 -9.90 48.72 -35.37
C ARG A 536 -10.60 48.49 -34.03
N GLN A 537 -11.35 49.49 -33.59
CA GLN A 537 -12.27 49.44 -32.46
C GLN A 537 -13.38 48.39 -32.71
N LYS A 538 -13.75 47.62 -31.68
CA LYS A 538 -14.87 46.66 -31.73
C LYS A 538 -16.14 47.34 -31.20
N PRO A 539 -17.31 47.22 -31.86
CA PRO A 539 -18.60 47.56 -31.29
C PRO A 539 -19.13 46.41 -30.41
N GLY A 540 -19.87 46.78 -29.37
CA GLY A 540 -20.44 45.89 -28.36
C GLY A 540 -21.47 44.89 -28.90
N MET A 541 -21.54 43.74 -28.25
CA MET A 541 -22.47 42.65 -28.57
C MET A 541 -23.57 42.58 -27.49
N ILE A 542 -24.81 42.71 -27.93
CA ILE A 542 -26.04 42.58 -27.16
C ILE A 542 -26.37 41.08 -27.02
N ILE A 543 -26.57 40.61 -25.79
CA ILE A 543 -26.94 39.23 -25.47
C ILE A 543 -28.47 39.10 -25.52
N LYS A 544 -28.99 38.17 -26.33
CA LYS A 544 -30.39 37.72 -26.30
C LYS A 544 -30.52 36.44 -25.45
N PRO A 545 -31.64 36.23 -24.74
CA PRO A 545 -31.88 35.00 -23.97
C PRO A 545 -32.41 33.86 -24.84
N GLY A 546 -31.89 32.65 -24.61
CA GLY A 546 -32.31 31.40 -25.27
C GLY A 546 -33.50 30.69 -24.59
N PRO A 547 -34.14 29.73 -25.27
CA PRO A 547 -35.42 29.14 -24.87
C PRO A 547 -35.30 28.00 -23.84
N ARG A 548 -36.36 27.84 -23.04
CA ARG A 548 -36.55 26.78 -22.03
C ARG A 548 -36.93 25.45 -22.67
N PHE A 549 -36.33 24.36 -22.21
CA PHE A 549 -36.72 22.97 -22.56
C PHE A 549 -37.79 22.41 -21.59
N PRO A 550 -38.66 21.49 -22.07
CA PRO A 550 -39.74 20.87 -21.26
C PRO A 550 -39.26 19.66 -20.42
N PRO A 551 -40.06 19.22 -19.42
CA PRO A 551 -39.68 18.18 -18.47
C PRO A 551 -39.85 16.75 -19.00
N PHE A 552 -38.98 15.84 -18.56
CA PHE A 552 -39.07 14.40 -18.82
C PHE A 552 -39.95 13.66 -17.78
N PRO A 553 -40.65 12.58 -18.17
CA PRO A 553 -41.50 11.79 -17.29
C PRO A 553 -40.71 10.76 -16.45
N PRO A 554 -41.30 10.27 -15.34
CA PRO A 554 -40.63 9.39 -14.38
C PRO A 554 -40.57 7.93 -14.86
N GLN A 555 -39.41 7.30 -14.69
CA GLN A 555 -39.22 5.86 -14.91
C GLN A 555 -39.61 5.06 -13.65
N GLN A 556 -40.46 4.05 -13.84
CA GLN A 556 -40.85 3.09 -12.82
C GLN A 556 -39.75 2.04 -12.58
N ALA A 557 -39.42 1.81 -11.32
CA ALA A 557 -38.49 0.78 -10.88
C ALA A 557 -39.12 -0.62 -10.94
N ARG A 558 -38.36 -1.61 -11.43
CA ARG A 558 -38.71 -3.04 -11.32
C ARG A 558 -38.02 -3.67 -10.11
N PRO A 559 -38.69 -4.57 -9.36
CA PRO A 559 -38.07 -5.30 -8.26
C PRO A 559 -37.23 -6.49 -8.77
N PHE A 560 -36.00 -6.59 -8.28
CA PHE A 560 -35.17 -7.79 -8.41
C PHE A 560 -35.39 -8.70 -7.20
N ALA A 561 -35.90 -9.91 -7.44
CA ALA A 561 -35.92 -10.99 -6.45
C ALA A 561 -34.56 -11.71 -6.45
N ARG A 562 -33.92 -11.83 -5.28
CA ARG A 562 -32.75 -12.71 -5.06
C ARG A 562 -33.20 -13.99 -4.36
N SER A 563 -32.94 -15.13 -5.01
CA SER A 563 -32.99 -16.46 -4.41
C SER A 563 -31.60 -16.80 -3.85
N PHE A 564 -31.52 -17.14 -2.55
CA PHE A 564 -30.32 -17.67 -1.92
C PHE A 564 -30.47 -19.18 -1.77
N GLY A 565 -29.66 -19.94 -2.51
CA GLY A 565 -29.46 -21.38 -2.28
C GLY A 565 -28.44 -21.61 -1.17
N ARG A 566 -28.81 -22.37 -0.14
CA ARG A 566 -27.93 -22.88 0.92
C ARG A 566 -27.03 -23.98 0.36
N SER A 567 -25.71 -23.77 0.37
CA SER A 567 -24.71 -24.82 0.26
C SER A 567 -24.34 -25.35 1.65
N GLN A 568 -24.47 -26.66 1.86
CA GLN A 568 -24.03 -27.33 3.10
C GLN A 568 -22.49 -27.44 3.17
N PRO A 569 -21.90 -27.47 4.39
CA PRO A 569 -20.47 -27.61 4.55
C PRO A 569 -20.02 -29.05 4.34
N ARG A 570 -18.96 -29.22 3.57
CA ARG A 570 -18.25 -30.48 3.35
C ARG A 570 -17.14 -30.57 4.40
N GLU A 571 -17.17 -31.60 5.26
CA GLU A 571 -16.08 -31.90 6.20
C GLU A 571 -14.78 -32.19 5.42
N LEU A 572 -13.75 -31.37 5.65
CA LEU A 572 -12.42 -31.56 5.09
C LEU A 572 -11.54 -32.31 6.10
N SER A 573 -11.25 -33.57 5.77
CA SER A 573 -10.15 -34.36 6.33
C SER A 573 -8.82 -33.80 5.80
N SER A 574 -8.18 -32.88 6.54
CA SER A 574 -6.91 -32.28 6.15
C SER A 574 -6.00 -32.05 7.36
N ASN A 575 -5.30 -33.09 7.79
CA ASN A 575 -4.15 -32.97 8.70
C ASN A 575 -2.87 -33.64 8.17
N LYS A 576 -2.96 -34.52 7.15
CA LYS A 576 -1.80 -35.27 6.64
C LYS A 576 -0.85 -34.41 5.80
N ASP A 577 -1.38 -33.54 4.94
CA ASP A 577 -0.56 -32.74 4.02
C ASP A 577 0.25 -31.65 4.74
N LEU A 578 -0.31 -31.09 5.83
CA LEU A 578 0.40 -30.15 6.69
C LEU A 578 1.51 -30.87 7.49
N GLU A 579 1.22 -32.06 8.03
CA GLU A 579 2.21 -32.87 8.75
C GLU A 579 3.37 -33.29 7.83
N GLU A 580 3.08 -33.59 6.57
CA GLU A 580 4.12 -33.88 5.57
C GLU A 580 4.92 -32.64 5.17
N THR A 581 4.28 -31.47 5.08
CA THR A 581 4.96 -30.20 4.77
C THR A 581 5.90 -29.78 5.91
N LEU A 582 5.45 -29.86 7.16
CA LEU A 582 6.28 -29.57 8.34
C LEU A 582 7.42 -30.58 8.50
N ARG A 583 7.18 -31.86 8.16
CA ARG A 583 8.25 -32.87 8.12
C ARG A 583 9.30 -32.54 7.05
N LYS A 584 8.89 -32.13 5.85
CA LYS A 584 9.80 -31.76 4.75
C LYS A 584 10.61 -30.51 5.04
N LEU A 585 10.04 -29.51 5.73
CA LEU A 585 10.79 -28.33 6.17
C LEU A 585 11.87 -28.71 7.21
N ARG A 586 11.55 -29.65 8.12
CA ARG A 586 12.49 -30.13 9.14
C ARG A 586 13.61 -31.02 8.57
N GLU A 587 13.32 -31.85 7.57
CA GLU A 587 14.36 -32.62 6.87
C GLU A 587 15.38 -31.72 6.15
N ARG A 588 15.04 -30.45 5.91
CA ARG A 588 15.92 -29.44 5.32
C ARG A 588 16.70 -28.61 6.36
N GLY A 589 16.57 -28.90 7.65
CA GLY A 589 17.33 -28.22 8.71
C GLY A 589 16.85 -26.81 9.06
N LEU A 590 15.61 -26.46 8.67
CA LEU A 590 14.90 -25.26 9.11
C LEU A 590 14.15 -25.48 10.43
#